data_AF-A0A2M7M284-F1
#
_entry.id   AF-A0A2M7M284-F1
#
_cell.length_a   1.000
_cell.length_b   1.000
_cell.length_c   1.000
_cell.angle_alpha   90.00
_cell.angle_beta   90.00
_cell.angle_gamma   90.00
#
_symmetry.space_group_name_H-M   'P 1'
#
loop_
_entity.id
_entity.type
_entity.pdbx_description
1 polymer ?
#
loop_
_entity_poly.entity_id
_entity_poly.type
_entity_poly.pdbx_seq_one_letter_code
_entity_poly.pdbx_strand_id
1 'polypeptide(L)'
;MSNLELETTQWLSSRDVVCRSLLLSLFRSGLINLPPYLRANYHNRNRNRTPRIFTPKTSISTEPLLGKIKDYPCLSLKLVVKRSPDESLWNYLVHKYHYQGYRFIIGSHLKYIAYLENRPIACLGWGSATWSIKSRDQFIGWSAFS
;
A
#
# COMPACT_ATOMS: atom_id res chain seq x y z
N MET A 1 -3.32 16.30 24.20
CA MET A 1 -3.56 16.61 22.78
C MET A 1 -4.41 15.48 22.23
N SER A 2 -5.71 15.72 22.12
CA SER A 2 -6.75 14.70 22.00
C SER A 2 -6.91 14.21 20.55
N ASN A 3 -7.37 12.96 20.41
CA ASN A 3 -7.56 12.25 19.13
C ASN A 3 -8.35 13.01 18.05
N LEU A 4 -9.12 14.03 18.43
CA LEU A 4 -9.91 14.88 17.54
C LEU A 4 -9.06 15.76 16.59
N GLU A 5 -7.86 16.21 17.01
CA GLU A 5 -6.98 17.02 16.14
C GLU A 5 -6.27 16.17 15.06
N LEU A 6 -6.00 14.90 15.36
CA LEU A 6 -5.39 13.97 14.41
C LEU A 6 -6.39 13.53 13.32
N GLU A 7 -7.67 13.38 13.65
CA GLU A 7 -8.71 13.07 12.66
C GLU A 7 -9.00 14.26 11.75
N THR A 8 -9.18 15.45 12.30
CA THR A 8 -9.50 16.66 11.52
C THR A 8 -8.41 17.02 10.50
N THR A 9 -7.14 16.86 10.86
CA THR A 9 -6.00 17.07 9.94
C THR A 9 -5.99 16.06 8.78
N GLN A 10 -6.39 14.81 9.02
CA GLN A 10 -6.49 13.78 7.97
C GLN A 10 -7.67 14.04 7.00
N TRP A 11 -8.80 14.55 7.51
CA TRP A 11 -9.97 14.93 6.70
C TRP A 11 -9.76 16.19 5.85
N LEU A 12 -9.07 17.20 6.39
CA LEU A 12 -8.69 18.41 5.65
C LEU A 12 -7.72 18.07 4.50
N SER A 13 -6.73 17.21 4.75
CA SER A 13 -5.75 16.79 3.74
C SER A 13 -6.38 16.10 2.52
N SER A 14 -7.43 15.32 2.71
CA SER A 14 -8.07 14.57 1.62
C SER A 14 -8.83 15.48 0.66
N ARG A 15 -9.49 16.53 1.17
CA ARG A 15 -10.20 17.54 0.36
C ARG A 15 -9.22 18.37 -0.48
N ASP A 16 -8.09 18.74 0.09
CA ASP A 16 -7.06 19.50 -0.61
C ASP A 16 -6.48 18.73 -1.80
N VAL A 17 -6.24 17.42 -1.63
CA VAL A 17 -5.74 16.55 -2.71
C VAL A 17 -6.75 16.43 -3.84
N VAL A 18 -8.04 16.30 -3.53
CA VAL A 18 -9.13 16.22 -4.53
C VAL A 18 -9.35 17.55 -5.24
N CYS A 19 -9.46 18.67 -4.52
CA CYS A 19 -9.58 19.99 -5.13
C CYS A 19 -8.38 20.32 -6.01
N ARG A 20 -7.18 20.00 -5.55
CA ARG A 20 -5.96 20.22 -6.33
C ARG A 20 -5.91 19.36 -7.60
N SER A 21 -6.35 18.11 -7.55
CA SER A 21 -6.37 17.25 -8.75
C SER A 21 -7.36 17.77 -9.79
N LEU A 22 -8.53 18.25 -9.35
CA LEU A 22 -9.53 18.89 -10.20
C LEU A 22 -9.00 20.18 -10.83
N LEU A 23 -8.43 21.10 -10.04
CA LEU A 23 -7.84 22.35 -10.54
C LEU A 23 -6.74 22.08 -11.58
N LEU A 24 -5.87 21.09 -11.33
CA LEU A 24 -4.85 20.68 -12.30
C LEU A 24 -5.45 20.07 -13.57
N SER A 25 -6.57 19.35 -13.47
CA SER A 25 -7.27 18.81 -14.63
C SER A 25 -7.86 19.93 -15.49
N LEU A 26 -8.53 20.91 -14.86
CA LEU A 26 -9.11 22.07 -15.54
C LEU A 26 -8.04 22.95 -16.21
N PHE A 27 -6.88 23.10 -15.57
CA PHE A 27 -5.75 23.80 -16.17
C PHE A 27 -5.19 23.06 -17.39
N ARG A 28 -5.04 21.73 -17.32
CA ARG A 28 -4.58 20.90 -18.45
C ARG A 28 -5.55 20.91 -19.62
N SER A 29 -6.85 21.06 -19.37
CA SER A 29 -7.87 21.22 -20.40
C SER A 29 -8.02 22.67 -20.89
N GLY A 30 -7.18 23.61 -20.41
CA GLY A 30 -7.21 25.02 -20.83
C GLY A 30 -8.44 25.81 -20.35
N LEU A 31 -9.21 25.28 -19.39
CA LEU A 31 -10.45 25.92 -18.92
C LEU A 31 -10.18 27.01 -17.86
N ILE A 32 -9.06 26.92 -17.16
CA ILE A 32 -8.63 27.91 -16.17
C ILE A 32 -7.13 28.17 -16.29
N ASN A 33 -6.68 29.35 -15.88
CA ASN A 33 -5.26 29.66 -15.69
C ASN A 33 -4.93 29.61 -14.20
N LEU A 34 -3.93 28.80 -13.83
CA LEU A 34 -3.45 28.70 -12.45
C LEU A 34 -2.26 29.64 -12.24
N PRO A 35 -2.12 30.24 -11.05
CA PRO A 35 -0.96 31.05 -10.71
C PRO A 35 0.33 30.21 -10.76
N PRO A 36 1.49 30.84 -11.02
CA PRO A 36 2.77 30.14 -11.01
C PRO A 36 3.02 29.48 -9.65
N TYR A 37 3.68 28.32 -9.69
CA TYR A 37 3.93 27.52 -8.49
C TYR A 37 4.75 28.29 -7.45
N LEU A 38 4.21 28.43 -6.24
CA LEU A 38 4.85 29.14 -5.12
C LEU A 38 6.14 28.47 -4.60
N ARG A 39 6.33 27.17 -4.87
CA ARG A 39 7.54 26.42 -4.52
C ARG A 39 7.93 25.54 -5.69
N ALA A 40 9.16 25.72 -6.19
CA ALA A 40 9.72 24.88 -7.23
C ALA A 40 9.71 23.40 -6.78
N ASN A 41 8.90 22.59 -7.46
CA ASN A 41 9.01 21.13 -7.55
C ASN A 41 9.30 20.33 -6.26
N TYR A 42 8.60 20.60 -5.15
CA TYR A 42 8.57 19.60 -4.05
C TYR A 42 7.85 18.31 -4.50
N HIS A 43 6.82 18.45 -5.34
CA HIS A 43 5.94 17.35 -5.73
C HIS A 43 6.48 16.42 -6.83
N ASN A 44 7.50 16.84 -7.59
CA ASN A 44 8.06 15.99 -8.64
C ASN A 44 9.14 15.03 -8.12
N ARG A 45 9.65 15.21 -6.89
CA ARG A 45 10.60 14.29 -6.27
C ARG A 45 9.98 12.96 -5.83
N ASN A 46 8.67 12.91 -5.64
CA ASN A 46 7.97 11.71 -5.16
C ASN A 46 7.14 10.99 -6.23
N ARG A 47 6.85 11.60 -7.38
CA ARG A 47 5.98 10.99 -8.42
C ARG A 47 6.60 9.78 -9.10
N ASN A 48 7.94 9.75 -9.17
CA ASN A 48 8.72 8.67 -9.77
C ASN A 48 9.55 7.89 -8.73
N ARG A 49 9.22 8.01 -7.44
CA ARG A 49 9.72 7.02 -6.49
C ARG A 49 8.94 5.76 -6.74
N THR A 50 9.47 4.90 -7.63
CA THR A 50 9.39 3.47 -7.33
C THR A 50 9.69 3.35 -5.84
N PRO A 51 8.83 2.71 -5.05
CA PRO A 51 9.11 2.53 -3.62
C PRO A 51 10.56 2.05 -3.56
N ARG A 52 11.44 2.75 -2.83
CA ARG A 52 12.85 2.36 -2.74
C ARG A 52 12.85 0.96 -2.13
N ILE A 53 12.80 -0.04 -2.98
CA ILE A 53 12.77 -1.44 -2.60
C ILE A 53 14.20 -1.71 -2.20
N PHE A 54 14.41 -1.66 -0.89
CA PHE A 54 15.71 -1.97 -0.34
C PHE A 54 15.94 -3.46 -0.56
N THR A 55 16.96 -3.81 -1.34
CA THR A 55 17.40 -5.20 -1.46
C THR A 55 17.94 -5.62 -0.09
N PRO A 56 17.32 -6.59 0.59
CA PRO A 56 17.85 -7.08 1.85
C PRO A 56 19.26 -7.63 1.60
N LYS A 57 20.20 -7.36 2.52
CA LYS A 57 21.57 -7.91 2.45
C LYS A 57 21.60 -9.44 2.61
N THR A 58 20.54 -10.00 3.19
CA THR A 58 20.42 -11.43 3.45
C THR A 58 20.06 -12.20 2.18
N SER A 59 20.85 -13.21 1.84
CA SER A 59 20.52 -14.17 0.79
C SER A 59 19.30 -15.00 1.20
N ILE A 60 18.25 -14.96 0.39
CA ILE A 60 17.06 -15.77 0.60
C ILE A 60 17.22 -17.06 -0.21
N SER A 61 17.17 -18.21 0.46
CA SER A 61 17.22 -19.50 -0.24
C SER A 61 16.05 -19.61 -1.22
N THR A 62 16.37 -19.94 -2.47
CA THR A 62 15.42 -20.13 -3.57
C THR A 62 15.30 -21.61 -3.95
N GLU A 63 15.86 -22.51 -3.14
CA GLU A 63 15.83 -23.95 -3.41
C GLU A 63 14.38 -24.46 -3.42
N PRO A 64 14.00 -25.27 -4.42
CA PRO A 64 12.65 -25.80 -4.50
C PRO A 64 12.36 -26.66 -3.27
N LEU A 65 11.21 -26.40 -2.64
CA LEU A 65 10.69 -27.26 -1.59
C LEU A 65 10.03 -28.48 -2.26
N LEU A 66 10.71 -29.62 -2.23
CA LEU A 66 10.22 -30.90 -2.77
C LEU A 66 9.80 -31.82 -1.62
N GLY A 67 8.57 -32.35 -1.67
CA GLY A 67 8.07 -33.27 -0.63
C GLY A 67 6.57 -33.12 -0.39
N LYS A 68 6.05 -33.82 0.64
CA LYS A 68 4.68 -33.63 1.12
C LYS A 68 4.65 -32.51 2.14
N ILE A 69 3.52 -31.81 2.23
CA ILE A 69 3.31 -30.73 3.21
C ILE A 69 3.56 -31.20 4.66
N LYS A 70 3.26 -32.47 4.96
CA LYS A 70 3.46 -33.08 6.29
C LYS A 70 4.93 -33.24 6.69
N ASP A 71 5.84 -33.22 5.73
CA ASP A 71 7.28 -33.44 5.97
C ASP A 71 7.96 -32.15 6.43
N TYR A 72 7.26 -31.02 6.36
CA TYR A 72 7.77 -29.71 6.73
C TYR A 72 7.33 -29.31 8.15
N PRO A 73 8.18 -28.56 8.88
CA PRO A 73 7.82 -28.04 10.19
C PRO A 73 6.64 -27.06 10.11
N CYS A 74 6.03 -26.80 11.27
CA CYS A 74 4.90 -25.88 11.36
C CYS A 74 5.28 -24.49 10.84
N LEU A 75 4.36 -23.90 10.07
CA LEU A 75 4.52 -22.57 9.52
C LEU A 75 4.33 -21.50 10.62
N SER A 76 5.26 -20.55 10.70
CA SER A 76 5.07 -19.37 11.55
C SER A 76 4.67 -18.15 10.72
N LEU A 77 3.66 -17.41 11.21
CA LEU A 77 3.22 -16.16 10.61
C LEU A 77 3.75 -14.99 11.43
N LYS A 78 4.59 -14.16 10.82
CA LYS A 78 5.12 -12.96 11.46
C LYS A 78 4.40 -11.73 10.94
N LEU A 79 3.77 -10.97 11.84
CA LEU A 79 3.19 -9.66 11.54
C LEU A 79 4.32 -8.68 11.21
N VAL A 80 4.20 -7.99 10.08
CA VAL A 80 5.19 -7.02 9.62
C VAL A 80 4.83 -5.64 10.17
N VAL A 81 5.72 -5.10 11.00
CA VAL A 81 5.58 -3.76 11.57
C VAL A 81 5.99 -2.71 10.54
N LYS A 82 5.25 -1.59 10.47
CA LYS A 82 5.58 -0.48 9.57
C LYS A 82 6.95 0.12 9.91
N ARG A 83 7.67 0.58 8.88
CA ARG A 83 9.02 1.18 8.95
C ARG A 83 10.07 0.28 9.60
N SER A 84 9.87 -1.04 9.54
CA SER A 84 10.82 -2.04 10.04
C SER A 84 11.65 -2.65 8.90
N PRO A 85 12.76 -3.34 9.22
CA PRO A 85 13.47 -4.18 8.26
C PRO A 85 12.57 -5.26 7.62
N ASP A 86 11.61 -5.79 8.38
CA ASP A 86 10.66 -6.78 7.88
C ASP A 86 9.73 -6.20 6.81
N GLU A 87 9.35 -4.92 6.91
CA GLU A 87 8.56 -4.26 5.85
C GLU A 87 9.38 -4.11 4.56
N SER A 88 10.66 -3.79 4.70
CA SER A 88 11.57 -3.69 3.55
C SER A 88 11.73 -5.06 2.88
N LEU A 89 11.88 -6.13 3.66
CA LEU A 89 11.92 -7.50 3.19
C LEU A 89 10.62 -7.89 2.47
N TRP A 90 9.46 -7.62 3.08
CA TRP A 90 8.16 -7.92 2.47
C TRP A 90 7.99 -7.19 1.13
N ASN A 91 8.30 -5.89 1.08
CA ASN A 91 8.20 -5.10 -0.15
C ASN A 91 9.15 -5.62 -1.23
N TYR A 92 10.36 -6.06 -0.86
CA TYR A 92 11.31 -6.69 -1.78
C TYR A 92 10.82 -8.01 -2.34
N LEU A 93 10.33 -8.91 -1.48
CA LEU A 93 9.82 -10.22 -1.88
C LEU A 93 8.63 -10.08 -2.83
N VAL A 94 7.68 -9.21 -2.49
CA VAL A 94 6.53 -8.93 -3.36
C VAL A 94 6.98 -8.30 -4.67
N HIS A 95 7.90 -7.32 -4.65
CA HIS A 95 8.40 -6.72 -5.87
C HIS A 95 9.09 -7.73 -6.81
N LYS A 96 9.85 -8.67 -6.24
CA LYS A 96 10.63 -9.64 -7.00
C LYS A 96 9.78 -10.78 -7.57
N TYR A 97 8.81 -11.29 -6.80
CA TYR A 97 8.09 -12.52 -7.15
C TYR A 97 6.63 -12.30 -7.56
N HIS A 98 6.01 -11.16 -7.23
CA HIS A 98 4.65 -10.87 -7.68
C HIS A 98 4.67 -10.37 -9.12
N TYR A 99 3.83 -10.94 -9.98
CA TYR A 99 3.78 -10.63 -11.41
C TYR A 99 3.49 -9.15 -11.74
N GLN A 100 2.81 -8.41 -10.85
CA GLN A 100 2.58 -6.97 -11.00
C GLN A 100 3.64 -6.09 -10.34
N GLY A 101 4.67 -6.69 -9.73
CA GLY A 101 5.58 -6.01 -8.82
C GLY A 101 4.89 -5.49 -7.55
N TYR A 102 5.64 -4.73 -6.75
CA TYR A 102 5.13 -4.12 -5.52
C TYR A 102 4.40 -2.80 -5.84
N ARG A 103 3.13 -2.74 -5.45
CA ARG A 103 2.30 -1.52 -5.43
C ARG A 103 1.89 -1.25 -3.99
N PHE A 104 1.78 0.02 -3.63
CA PHE A 104 1.36 0.43 -2.30
C PHE A 104 -0.06 -0.07 -1.99
N ILE A 105 -0.27 -0.69 -0.83
CA ILE A 105 -1.62 -1.00 -0.35
C ILE A 105 -2.21 0.31 0.18
N ILE A 106 -3.29 0.75 -0.44
CA ILE A 106 -3.97 2.00 -0.08
C ILE A 106 -4.84 1.75 1.16
N GLY A 107 -4.86 2.73 2.06
CA GLY A 107 -5.67 2.66 3.29
C GLY A 107 -5.03 1.82 4.39
N SER A 108 -5.85 1.44 5.37
CA SER A 108 -5.45 0.58 6.48
C SER A 108 -5.14 -0.81 5.95
N HIS A 109 -3.97 -1.35 6.31
CA HIS A 109 -3.54 -2.64 5.81
C HIS A 109 -2.65 -3.37 6.80
N LEU A 110 -2.65 -4.69 6.68
CA LEU A 110 -1.79 -5.62 7.42
C LEU A 110 -0.90 -6.36 6.44
N LYS A 111 0.35 -6.59 6.83
CA LYS A 111 1.34 -7.36 6.08
C LYS A 111 1.85 -8.48 6.97
N TYR A 112 1.98 -9.68 6.43
CA TYR A 112 2.57 -10.83 7.12
C TYR A 112 3.59 -11.51 6.22
N ILE A 113 4.61 -12.09 6.82
CA ILE A 113 5.52 -13.04 6.17
C ILE A 113 5.32 -14.40 6.81
N ALA A 114 5.13 -15.41 5.97
CA ALA A 114 5.09 -16.81 6.35
C ALA A 114 6.51 -17.38 6.33
N TYR A 115 6.94 -17.97 7.43
CA TYR A 115 8.26 -18.58 7.58
C TYR A 115 8.14 -20.08 7.81
N LEU A 116 8.99 -20.81 7.10
CA LEU A 116 9.35 -22.17 7.45
C LEU A 116 10.68 -22.10 8.20
N GLU A 117 10.64 -22.27 9.51
CA GLU A 117 11.78 -21.98 10.40
C GLU A 117 12.31 -20.55 10.19
N ASN A 118 13.50 -20.38 9.61
CA ASN A 118 14.11 -19.08 9.29
C ASN A 118 13.93 -18.66 7.83
N ARG A 119 13.27 -19.48 6.99
CA ARG A 119 13.12 -19.24 5.56
C ARG A 119 11.77 -18.58 5.25
N PRO A 120 11.72 -17.36 4.69
CA PRO A 120 10.47 -16.77 4.23
C PRO A 120 9.97 -17.53 2.99
N ILE A 121 8.75 -18.05 3.04
CA ILE A 121 8.16 -18.83 1.93
C ILE A 121 7.01 -18.10 1.23
N ALA A 122 6.33 -17.18 1.91
CA ALA A 122 5.21 -16.43 1.32
C ALA A 122 5.02 -15.06 1.98
N CYS A 123 4.45 -14.13 1.21
CA CYS A 123 4.04 -12.81 1.68
C CYS A 123 2.52 -12.68 1.57
N LEU A 124 1.89 -12.23 2.65
CA LEU A 124 0.45 -12.04 2.73
C LEU A 124 0.15 -10.57 3.04
N GLY A 125 -0.89 -10.02 2.43
CA GLY A 125 -1.28 -8.63 2.61
C GLY A 125 -2.80 -8.47 2.57
N TRP A 126 -3.35 -7.77 3.54
CA TRP A 126 -4.77 -7.45 3.64
C TRP A 126 -4.96 -5.95 3.62
N GLY A 127 -5.82 -5.45 2.74
CA GLY A 127 -6.30 -4.08 2.77
C GLY A 127 -7.69 -4.02 3.43
N SER A 128 -7.97 -2.92 4.12
CA SER A 128 -9.33 -2.62 4.56
C SER A 128 -10.27 -2.58 3.37
N ALA A 129 -11.46 -3.15 3.53
CA ALA A 129 -12.53 -2.97 2.56
C ALA A 129 -12.80 -1.47 2.34
N THR A 130 -13.02 -1.08 1.10
CA THR A 130 -13.45 0.28 0.78
C THR A 130 -14.82 0.51 1.42
N TRP A 131 -14.91 1.48 2.33
CA TRP A 131 -16.14 1.84 3.02
C TRP A 131 -17.09 2.49 2.00
N SER A 132 -18.16 1.77 1.65
CA SER A 132 -19.14 2.08 0.60
C SER A 132 -18.59 2.20 -0.84
N ILE A 133 -18.99 1.24 -1.69
CA ILE A 133 -18.89 1.37 -3.15
C ILE A 133 -20.32 1.33 -3.66
N LYS A 134 -20.86 2.49 -4.07
CA LYS A 134 -22.26 2.61 -4.49
C LYS A 134 -22.65 1.60 -5.58
N SER A 135 -21.76 1.35 -6.55
CA SER A 135 -21.98 0.36 -7.62
C SER A 135 -22.06 -1.07 -7.10
N ARG A 136 -21.27 -1.43 -6.08
CA ARG A 136 -21.34 -2.74 -5.43
C ARG A 136 -22.65 -2.86 -4.66
N ASP A 137 -22.97 -1.84 -3.87
CA ASP A 137 -24.16 -1.86 -3.01
C ASP A 137 -25.43 -1.95 -3.87
N GLN A 138 -25.47 -1.26 -5.02
CA GLN A 138 -26.52 -1.40 -6.04
C GLN A 138 -26.57 -2.79 -6.67
N PHE A 139 -25.42 -3.39 -7.04
CA PHE A 139 -25.37 -4.73 -7.64
C PHE A 139 -25.84 -5.82 -6.66
N ILE A 140 -25.48 -5.72 -5.39
CA ILE A 140 -25.87 -6.67 -4.34
C ILE A 140 -27.32 -6.42 -3.86
N GLY A 141 -27.90 -5.24 -4.15
CA GLY A 141 -29.22 -4.85 -3.66
C GLY A 141 -29.22 -4.44 -2.18
N TRP A 142 -28.06 -4.06 -1.64
CA TRP A 142 -27.98 -3.49 -0.30
C TRP A 142 -28.53 -2.07 -0.32
N SER A 143 -29.68 -1.87 0.31
CA SER A 143 -30.18 -0.54 0.65
C SER A 143 -29.22 0.09 1.67
N ALA A 144 -28.86 1.36 1.48
CA ALA A 144 -28.13 2.10 2.49
C ALA A 144 -28.94 2.02 3.80
N PHE A 145 -28.34 1.45 4.85
CA PHE A 145 -28.96 1.48 6.17
C PHE A 145 -29.13 2.95 6.56
N SER A 146 -30.39 3.35 6.75
CA SER A 146 -30.84 4.66 7.21
C SER A 146 -30.30 4.99 8.60
#